data_AF-A0A349W600-F1
#
_entry.id   AF-A0A349W600-F1
#
_cell.length_a   1.000
_cell.length_b   1.000
_cell.length_c   1.000
_cell.angle_alpha   90.00
_cell.angle_beta   90.00
_cell.angle_gamma   90.00
#
_symmetry.space_group_name_H-M   'P 1'
#
loop_
_entity.id
_entity.type
_entity.pdbx_description
1 polymer ?
#
loop_
_entity_poly.entity_id
_entity_poly.type
_entity_poly.pdbx_seq_one_letter_code
_entity_poly.pdbx_strand_id
1 'polypeptide(L)' 'MHLHVLWDARDGLLDAQRIAAAVPQWREADVWFCGPAPFGQALRRDLLALGLPAEQFHHELFEMR' A
#
# COMPACT_ATOMS: atom_id res chain seq x y z
N MET A 1 7.07 -16.61 3.72
CA MET A 1 6.60 -15.40 4.42
C MET A 1 7.71 -14.38 4.36
N HIS A 2 7.50 -13.25 3.69
CA HIS A 2 8.48 -12.18 3.54
C HIS A 2 7.98 -10.94 4.28
N LEU A 3 8.82 -10.38 5.15
CA LEU A 3 8.53 -9.14 5.85
C LEU A 3 9.38 -8.03 5.25
N HIS A 4 8.71 -6.96 4.81
CA HIS A 4 9.35 -5.73 4.35
C HIS A 4 9.13 -4.67 5.43
N VAL A 5 10.21 -4.08 5.94
CA VAL A 5 10.15 -3.02 6.95
C VAL A 5 10.67 -1.73 6.32
N LEU A 6 9.88 -0.67 6.44
CA LEU A 6 10.22 0.67 5.96
C LEU A 6 10.08 1.66 7.12
N TRP A 7 11.08 2.51 7.29
CA TRP A 7 11.08 3.60 8.27
C TRP A 7 11.34 4.92 7.57
N ASP A 8 10.36 5.82 7.60
CA ASP A 8 10.35 7.10 6.89
C ASP A 8 11.63 7.94 7.08
N ALA A 9 12.15 8.06 8.30
CA ALA A 9 13.33 8.87 8.60
C ALA A 9 14.61 8.36 7.93
N ARG A 10 14.68 7.07 7.60
CA ARG A 10 15.82 6.44 6.93
C ARG A 10 15.57 6.21 5.45
N ASP A 11 14.38 5.74 5.12
CA ASP A 11 14.07 5.16 3.82
C ASP A 11 13.23 6.11 2.95
N GLY A 12 12.64 7.16 3.53
CA GLY A 12 11.62 8.00 2.89
C GLY A 12 10.22 7.41 3.00
N LEU A 13 9.22 8.13 2.46
CA LEU A 13 7.81 7.73 2.56
C LEU A 13 7.52 6.45 1.75
N LEU A 14 6.55 5.67 2.24
CA LEU A 14 5.97 4.57 1.49
C LEU A 14 5.09 5.13 0.36
N ASP A 15 5.26 4.59 -0.84
CA ASP A 15 4.43 4.89 -2.01
C ASP A 15 4.18 3.62 -2.84
N ALA A 16 3.32 3.72 -3.85
CA ALA A 16 2.96 2.60 -4.71
C ALA A 16 4.15 2.05 -5.52
N GLN A 17 5.11 2.90 -5.92
CA GLN A 17 6.29 2.48 -6.68
C GLN A 17 7.20 1.58 -5.84
N ARG A 18 7.41 1.94 -4.58
CA ARG A 18 8.22 1.16 -3.64
C ARG A 18 7.60 -0.20 -3.35
N ILE A 19 6.28 -0.25 -3.19
CA ILE A 19 5.56 -1.53 -3.05
C ILE A 19 5.79 -2.38 -4.30
N ALA A 20 5.59 -1.80 -5.48
CA ALA A 20 5.74 -2.51 -6.75
C ALA A 20 7.17 -3.03 -7.00
N ALA A 21 8.18 -2.32 -6.52
CA ALA A 21 9.58 -2.73 -6.60
C ALA A 21 9.96 -3.80 -5.56
N ALA A 22 9.38 -3.73 -4.36
CA ALA A 22 9.73 -4.62 -3.25
C ALA A 22 8.96 -5.94 -3.27
N VAL A 23 7.74 -5.96 -3.81
CA VAL A 23 6.84 -7.11 -3.76
C VAL A 23 6.67 -7.70 -5.17
N PRO A 24 7.25 -8.87 -5.46
CA PRO A 24 7.01 -9.58 -6.71
C PRO A 24 5.52 -9.91 -6.86
N GLN A 25 5.01 -9.89 -8.10
CA GLN A 25 3.62 -10.26 -8.41
C GLN A 25 2.55 -9.45 -7.66
N TRP A 26 2.87 -8.24 -7.20
CA TRP A 26 1.96 -7.37 -6.45
C TRP A 26 0.62 -7.07 -7.15
N ARG A 27 0.53 -7.21 -8.48
CA ARG A 27 -0.71 -7.01 -9.26
C ARG A 27 -1.75 -8.13 -9.08
N GLU A 28 -1.33 -9.25 -8.54
CA GLU A 28 -2.17 -10.42 -8.26
C GLU A 28 -2.43 -10.55 -6.75
N ALA A 29 -1.94 -9.58 -5.95
CA ALA A 29 -1.98 -9.63 -4.49
C ALA A 29 -3.13 -8.81 -3.92
N ASP A 30 -3.77 -9.33 -2.87
CA ASP A 30 -4.69 -8.55 -2.04
C ASP A 30 -3.90 -7.59 -1.14
N VAL A 31 -4.21 -6.30 -1.25
CA VAL A 31 -3.62 -5.24 -0.44
C VAL A 31 -4.59 -4.88 0.68
N TRP A 32 -4.17 -5.13 1.92
CA TRP A 32 -4.91 -4.73 3.12
C TRP A 32 -4.20 -3.57 3.80
N PHE A 33 -4.89 -2.43 3.88
CA PHE A 33 -4.36 -1.22 4.48
C PHE A 33 -5.19 -0.79 5.69
N CYS A 34 -4.50 -0.55 6.81
CA CYS A 34 -5.03 0.02 8.04
C CYS A 34 -4.14 1.20 8.43
N GLY A 35 -4.70 2.40 8.52
CA GLY A 35 -3.94 3.62 8.82
C GLY A 35 -4.68 4.90 8.46
N PRO A 36 -3.97 6.04 8.39
CA PRO A 36 -4.61 7.33 8.13
C PRO A 36 -5.34 7.35 6.79
N ALA A 37 -6.62 7.73 6.81
CA ALA A 37 -7.48 7.68 5.63
C ALA A 37 -6.92 8.47 4.42
N PRO A 38 -6.35 9.68 4.56
CA PRO A 38 -5.76 10.39 3.42
C PRO A 38 -4.61 9.62 2.77
N PHE A 39 -3.79 8.94 3.57
CA PHE A 39 -2.69 8.12 3.07
C PHE A 39 -3.21 6.88 2.33
N GLY A 40 -4.17 6.16 2.93
CA GLY A 40 -4.80 5.00 2.28
C GLY A 40 -5.46 5.35 0.95
N GLN A 41 -6.10 6.52 0.85
CA GLN A 41 -6.71 7.00 -0.41
C GLN A 41 -5.66 7.33 -1.47
N ALA A 42 -4.58 8.01 -1.09
CA ALA A 42 -3.47 8.31 -2.00
C ALA A 42 -2.82 7.01 -2.51
N LEU A 43 -2.54 6.08 -1.60
CA LEU A 43 -1.92 4.80 -1.92
C LEU A 43 -2.80 3.96 -2.85
N ARG A 44 -4.11 3.88 -2.58
CA ARG A 44 -5.09 3.20 -3.44
C ARG A 44 -5.08 3.77 -4.85
N ARG A 45 -5.18 5.10 -4.98
CA ARG A 45 -5.19 5.78 -6.28
C ARG A 45 -3.94 5.43 -7.09
N ASP A 46 -2.78 5.48 -6.43
CA ASP A 46 -1.50 5.30 -7.12
C ASP A 46 -1.27 3.82 -7.50
N LEU A 47 -1.66 2.85 -6.65
CA LEU A 47 -1.61 1.42 -6.99
C LEU A 47 -2.55 1.05 -8.14
N LEU A 48 -3.77 1.62 -8.16
CA LEU A 48 -4.70 1.47 -9.28
C LEU A 48 -4.09 2.00 -10.58
N ALA A 49 -3.44 3.17 -10.53
CA ALA A 49 -2.79 3.76 -11.70
C ALA A 49 -1.63 2.89 -12.24
N LEU A 50 -1.03 2.04 -11.39
CA LEU A 50 0.02 1.09 -11.79
C LEU A 50 -0.52 -0.26 -12.26
N GLY A 51 -1.83 -0.48 -12.14
CA GLY A 51 -2.53 -1.67 -12.63
C GLY A 51 -2.98 -2.66 -11.55
N LEU A 52 -3.08 -2.26 -10.27
CA LEU A 52 -3.81 -3.07 -9.28
C LEU A 52 -5.31 -3.06 -9.62
N PRO A 53 -6.00 -4.21 -9.65
CA PRO A 53 -7.47 -4.24 -9.72
C PRO A 53 -8.11 -3.56 -8.50
N ALA A 54 -9.22 -2.86 -8.71
CA ALA A 54 -9.86 -2.07 -7.65
C ALA A 54 -10.41 -2.95 -6.51
N GLU A 55 -10.87 -4.14 -6.85
CA GLU A 55 -11.38 -5.16 -5.94
C GLU A 55 -10.31 -5.76 -5.01
N GLN A 56 -9.01 -5.64 -5.34
CA GLN A 56 -7.90 -6.18 -4.54
C GLN A 56 -7.37 -5.20 -3.48
N PHE A 57 -7.87 -3.96 -3.45
CA PHE A 57 -7.48 -2.99 -2.42
C PHE A 57 -8.55 -2.89 -1.34
N HIS A 58 -8.21 -3.38 -0.15
CA HIS A 58 -9.06 -3.38 1.03
C HIS A 58 -8.55 -2.35 2.03
N HIS A 59 -9.37 -1.34 2.29
CA HIS A 59 -9.09 -0.32 3.30
C HIS A 59 -10.04 -0.54 4.47
N GLU A 60 -9.48 -0.95 5.60
CA GLU A 60 -10.22 -0.95 6.86
C GLU A 60 -10.04 0.40 7.53
N LEU A 61 -11.16 1.10 7.75
CA LEU A 61 -11.22 2.34 8.50
C LEU A 61 -11.12 2.02 10.00
N PHE A 62 -9.93 1.64 10.46
CA PHE A 62 -9.62 1.68 11.88
C PHE A 62 -9.22 3.12 12.23
N GLU A 63 -10.17 3.90 12.72
CA GLU A 63 -9.84 5.09 13.50
C GLU A 63 -9.15 4.61 14.78
N MET A 64 -7.82 4.73 14.85
CA MET A 64 -7.14 4.69 16.15
C MET A 64 -7.60 5.92 16.94
N ARG A 65 -8.56 5.70 17.84
CA ARG A 65 -8.98 6.65 18.87
C ARG A 65 -8.05 6.59 20.07
#